data_AF-V5HQC7-F1
#
_entry.id   AF-V5HQC7-F1
#
_cell.length_a   1.000
_cell.length_b   1.000
_cell.length_c   1.000
_cell.angle_alpha   90.00
_cell.angle_beta   90.00
_cell.angle_gamma   90.00
#
_symmetry.space_group_name_H-M   'P 1'
#
loop_
_entity.id
_entity.type
_entity.pdbx_description
1 polymer ?
#
loop_
_entity_poly.entity_id
_entity_poly.type
_entity_poly.pdbx_seq_one_letter_code
_entity_poly.pdbx_strand_id
1 'polypeptide(L)'
;FRSTKTKLQKTKKKGCVASMQLKVIETFPDFKVEEAEGTSKHQLKRLKTAQLAKLTEALSSGQALETHKMIFLTMSRKSCHTGHDFSVFTNFGQTVDVSVSRRIRDLVREGITSVPEMRERLRHYVEDVLFAGKPPPDPSCRAFYPTE
;
A
#
# COMPACT_ATOMS: atom_id res chain seq x y z
N PHE A 1 5.16 -13.91 24.18
CA PHE A 1 4.98 -13.17 22.90
C PHE A 1 6.32 -12.96 22.21
N ARG A 2 6.63 -13.72 21.15
CA ARG A 2 7.82 -13.48 20.31
C ARG A 2 7.43 -12.50 19.20
N SER A 3 7.88 -11.26 19.32
CA SER A 3 7.78 -10.26 18.25
C SER A 3 8.95 -10.46 17.30
N THR A 4 8.72 -11.10 16.15
CA THR A 4 9.66 -11.08 15.03
C THR A 4 9.53 -9.73 14.33
N LYS A 5 10.49 -8.84 14.57
CA LYS A 5 10.56 -7.53 13.90
C LYS A 5 11.07 -7.70 12.47
N THR A 6 10.17 -7.91 11.51
CA THR A 6 10.50 -7.75 10.10
C THR A 6 10.69 -6.25 9.84
N LYS A 7 11.93 -5.80 9.63
CA LYS A 7 12.20 -4.41 9.25
C LYS A 7 11.75 -4.19 7.80
N LEU A 8 10.47 -3.91 7.60
CA LEU A 8 10.04 -3.27 6.36
C LEU A 8 10.72 -1.90 6.28
N GLN A 9 11.50 -1.65 5.22
CA GLN A 9 11.97 -0.30 4.95
C GLN A 9 10.75 0.63 4.81
N LYS A 10 10.66 1.62 5.70
CA LYS A 10 9.70 2.71 5.53
C LYS A 10 10.20 3.55 4.36
N THR A 11 9.55 3.48 3.21
CA THR A 11 9.71 4.50 2.16
C THR A 11 9.20 5.82 2.75
N LYS A 12 10.11 6.64 3.28
CA LYS A 12 9.76 7.97 3.80
C LYS A 12 9.54 8.88 2.61
N LYS A 13 8.29 9.00 2.14
CA LYS A 13 7.89 10.10 1.26
C LYS A 13 7.98 11.38 2.09
N LYS A 14 9.13 12.06 2.06
CA LYS A 14 9.37 13.29 2.82
C LYS A 14 8.35 14.33 2.36
N GLY A 15 7.60 14.93 3.29
CA GLY A 15 6.65 16.01 3.01
C GLY A 15 5.21 15.59 2.69
N CYS A 16 4.89 14.30 2.60
CA CYS A 16 3.50 13.86 2.39
C CYS A 16 2.69 13.88 3.70
N VAL A 17 1.58 14.62 3.72
CA VAL A 17 0.62 14.62 4.84
C VAL A 17 -0.44 13.52 4.73
N ALA A 18 -0.46 12.78 3.61
CA ALA A 18 -1.41 11.70 3.44
C ALA A 18 -1.17 10.57 4.43
N SER A 19 -2.26 10.09 5.00
CA SER A 19 -2.27 9.03 6.00
C SER A 19 -3.25 7.92 5.62
N MET A 20 -2.92 6.72 6.07
CA MET A 20 -3.80 5.56 6.06
C MET A 20 -3.91 5.08 7.51
N GLN A 21 -5.13 4.91 7.97
CA GLN A 21 -5.43 4.43 9.31
C GLN A 21 -6.22 3.13 9.19
N LEU A 22 -5.81 2.14 9.96
CA LEU A 22 -6.47 0.84 10.07
C LEU A 22 -7.05 0.74 11.48
N LYS A 23 -8.36 0.54 11.60
CA LYS A 23 -9.02 0.21 12.85
C LYS A 23 -9.57 -1.20 12.74
N VAL A 24 -9.02 -2.10 13.55
CA VAL A 24 -9.51 -3.47 13.67
C VAL A 24 -10.38 -3.54 14.90
N ILE A 25 -11.62 -4.02 14.74
CA ILE A 25 -12.55 -4.30 15.82
C ILE A 25 -12.76 -5.80 15.84
N GLU A 26 -12.53 -6.40 16.99
CA GLU A 26 -12.79 -7.82 17.24
C GLU A 26 -13.91 -7.91 18.28
N THR A 27 -14.97 -8.63 17.94
CA THR A 27 -16.14 -8.80 18.80
C THR A 27 -16.38 -10.27 19.07
N PHE A 28 -16.82 -10.57 20.29
CA PHE A 28 -17.15 -11.91 20.75
C PHE A 28 -18.66 -11.96 21.03
N PRO A 29 -19.48 -12.43 20.06
CA PRO A 29 -20.94 -12.37 20.15
C PRO A 29 -21.49 -13.04 21.42
N ASP A 30 -20.91 -14.17 21.82
CA ASP A 30 -21.30 -14.94 23.01
C ASP A 30 -21.11 -14.17 24.34
N PHE A 31 -20.29 -13.11 24.31
CA PHE A 31 -19.98 -12.29 25.48
C PHE A 31 -20.63 -10.90 25.40
N LYS A 32 -21.60 -10.72 24.49
CA LYS A 32 -22.36 -9.47 24.38
C LYS A 32 -23.20 -9.25 25.64
N VAL A 33 -23.22 -8.01 26.12
CA VAL A 33 -24.06 -7.59 27.24
C VAL A 33 -25.22 -6.77 26.69
N GLU A 34 -26.42 -7.32 26.80
CA GLU A 34 -27.66 -6.60 26.46
C GLU A 34 -28.04 -5.65 27.59
N GLU A 35 -28.40 -4.42 27.22
CA GLU A 35 -28.88 -3.42 28.16
C GLU A 35 -30.41 -3.50 28.21
N ALA A 36 -30.94 -4.02 29.32
CA ALA A 36 -32.39 -4.09 29.53
C ALA A 36 -32.95 -2.71 29.92
N GLU A 37 -34.20 -2.43 29.53
CA GLU A 37 -34.88 -1.20 29.93
C GLU A 37 -34.96 -1.09 31.46
N GLY A 38 -34.55 0.06 32.00
CA GLY A 38 -34.51 0.31 33.45
C GLY A 38 -33.22 -0.12 34.16
N THR A 39 -32.21 -0.62 33.44
CA THR A 39 -30.92 -0.99 34.05
C THR A 39 -30.17 0.24 34.53
N SER A 40 -29.79 0.27 35.82
CA SER A 40 -28.93 1.35 36.35
C SER A 40 -27.51 1.26 35.77
N LYS A 41 -26.84 2.41 35.61
CA LYS A 41 -25.42 2.49 35.21
C LYS A 41 -24.52 1.57 36.04
N HIS A 42 -24.80 1.44 37.34
CA HIS A 42 -24.03 0.57 38.23
C HIS A 42 -24.25 -0.92 37.94
N GLN A 43 -25.49 -1.33 37.64
CA GLN A 43 -25.82 -2.70 37.29
C GLN A 43 -25.19 -3.08 35.94
N LEU A 44 -25.30 -2.22 34.94
CA LEU A 44 -24.69 -2.43 33.63
C LEU A 44 -23.16 -2.56 33.74
N LYS A 45 -22.51 -1.71 34.57
CA LYS A 45 -21.06 -1.80 34.83
C LYS A 45 -20.70 -3.16 35.43
N ARG A 46 -21.44 -3.64 36.44
CA ARG A 46 -21.21 -4.95 37.06
C ARG A 46 -21.36 -6.10 36.05
N LEU A 47 -22.40 -6.07 35.22
CA LEU A 47 -22.62 -7.09 34.18
C LEU A 47 -21.47 -7.10 33.16
N LYS A 48 -21.04 -5.93 32.67
CA LYS A 48 -19.88 -5.79 31.78
C LYS A 48 -18.61 -6.34 32.42
N THR A 49 -18.33 -6.01 33.68
CA THR A 49 -17.15 -6.52 34.39
C THR A 49 -17.20 -8.04 34.55
N ALA A 50 -18.34 -8.61 34.92
CA ALA A 50 -18.50 -10.05 35.05
C ALA A 50 -18.32 -10.78 33.71
N GLN A 51 -18.88 -10.23 32.62
CA GLN A 51 -18.76 -10.86 31.31
C GLN A 51 -17.36 -10.72 30.71
N LEU A 52 -16.67 -9.60 30.96
CA LEU A 52 -15.25 -9.44 30.62
C LEU A 52 -14.36 -10.44 31.37
N ALA A 53 -14.66 -10.74 32.64
CA ALA A 53 -13.91 -11.75 33.40
C ALA A 53 -14.02 -13.13 32.74
N LYS A 54 -15.25 -13.55 32.38
CA LYS A 54 -15.48 -14.82 31.67
C LYS A 54 -14.80 -14.87 30.31
N LEU A 55 -14.85 -13.77 29.54
CA LEU A 55 -14.16 -13.68 28.26
C LEU A 55 -12.64 -13.85 28.43
N THR A 56 -12.08 -13.21 29.46
CA THR A 56 -10.64 -13.28 29.74
C THR A 56 -10.22 -14.71 30.09
N GLU A 57 -11.05 -15.43 30.85
CA GLU A 57 -10.82 -16.83 31.21
C GLU A 57 -10.97 -17.80 30.02
N ALA A 58 -11.96 -17.57 29.14
CA ALA A 58 -12.12 -18.34 27.91
C ALA A 58 -10.93 -18.14 26.94
N LEU A 59 -10.42 -16.90 26.85
CA LEU A 59 -9.23 -16.59 26.06
C LEU A 59 -7.95 -17.22 26.65
N SER A 60 -7.80 -17.25 27.98
CA SER A 60 -6.61 -17.82 28.63
C SER A 60 -6.58 -19.34 28.61
N SER A 61 -7.75 -19.98 28.65
CA SER A 61 -7.91 -21.44 28.52
C SER A 61 -7.76 -21.95 27.08
N GLY A 62 -7.70 -21.04 26.09
CA GLY A 62 -7.56 -21.41 24.69
C GLY A 62 -8.83 -22.03 24.10
N GLN A 63 -10.00 -21.76 24.70
CA GLN A 63 -11.28 -22.19 24.19
C GLN A 63 -11.53 -21.59 22.80
N ALA A 64 -12.08 -22.38 21.87
CA ALA A 64 -12.53 -21.87 20.58
C ALA A 64 -13.78 -21.00 20.79
N LEU A 65 -13.65 -19.70 20.51
CA LEU A 65 -14.73 -18.72 20.63
C LEU A 65 -15.16 -18.24 19.25
N GLU A 66 -16.47 -18.03 19.07
CA GLU A 66 -16.95 -17.31 17.89
C GLU A 66 -16.42 -15.87 17.93
N THR A 67 -15.74 -15.47 16.86
CA THR A 67 -15.06 -14.17 16.78
C THR A 67 -15.42 -13.50 15.47
N HIS A 68 -15.96 -12.28 15.53
CA HIS A 68 -16.19 -11.46 14.35
C HIS A 68 -15.13 -10.37 14.28
N LYS A 69 -14.50 -10.24 13.11
CA LYS A 69 -13.44 -9.27 12.88
C LYS A 69 -13.88 -8.27 11.81
N MET A 70 -13.98 -7.01 12.21
CA MET A 70 -14.29 -5.90 11.32
C MET A 70 -13.04 -5.04 11.11
N ILE A 71 -12.78 -4.68 9.86
CA ILE A 71 -11.63 -3.86 9.49
C ILE A 71 -12.15 -2.58 8.85
N PHE A 72 -11.92 -1.46 9.51
CA PHE A 72 -12.19 -0.13 8.98
C PHE A 72 -10.89 0.47 8.45
N LEU A 73 -10.90 0.79 7.15
CA LEU A 73 -9.79 1.43 6.47
C LEU A 73 -10.16 2.88 6.17
N THR A 74 -9.40 3.82 6.73
CA THR A 74 -9.51 5.24 6.41
C THR A 74 -8.26 5.65 5.66
N MET A 75 -8.43 6.18 4.46
CA MET A 75 -7.32 6.69 3.66
C MET A 75 -7.56 8.13 3.26
N SER A 76 -6.47 8.90 3.26
CA SER A 76 -6.47 10.25 2.71
C SER A 76 -6.78 10.20 1.22
N ARG A 77 -7.51 11.20 0.72
CA ARG A 77 -7.82 11.30 -0.71
C ARG A 77 -6.55 11.55 -1.51
N LYS A 78 -6.58 11.24 -2.81
CA LYS A 78 -5.46 11.48 -3.72
C LYS A 78 -4.96 12.93 -3.68
N SER A 79 -5.87 13.89 -3.55
CA SER A 79 -5.57 15.32 -3.45
C SER A 79 -4.77 15.72 -2.20
N CYS A 80 -4.73 14.88 -1.16
CA CYS A 80 -3.98 15.13 0.08
C CYS A 80 -2.50 14.75 -0.03
N HIS A 81 -2.07 14.17 -1.15
CA HIS A 81 -0.66 13.97 -1.44
C HIS A 81 -0.04 15.29 -1.90
N THR A 82 0.24 16.17 -0.95
CA THR A 82 0.99 17.41 -1.18
C THR A 82 2.48 17.15 -0.97
N GLY A 83 3.33 17.82 -1.75
CA GLY A 83 4.80 17.70 -1.63
C GLY A 83 5.44 16.52 -2.37
N HIS A 84 4.65 15.68 -3.05
CA HIS A 84 5.16 14.80 -4.11
C HIS A 84 4.03 14.46 -5.08
N ASP A 85 4.39 14.23 -6.34
CA ASP A 85 3.43 13.86 -7.36
C ASP A 85 3.00 12.40 -7.21
N PHE A 86 1.71 12.13 -7.45
CA PHE A 86 1.18 10.76 -7.53
C PHE A 86 1.33 10.16 -8.94
N SER A 87 1.62 10.99 -9.94
CA SER A 87 1.86 10.62 -11.34
C SER A 87 3.07 9.68 -11.50
N VAL A 88 4.09 9.80 -10.65
CA VAL A 88 5.23 8.88 -10.69
C VAL A 88 4.82 7.46 -10.26
N PHE A 89 3.82 7.32 -9.37
CA PHE A 89 3.36 6.01 -8.89
C PHE A 89 2.58 5.20 -9.93
N THR A 90 1.91 5.85 -10.89
CA THR A 90 1.30 5.14 -12.03
C THR A 90 2.34 4.53 -12.96
N ASN A 91 3.60 4.95 -12.87
CA ASN A 91 4.69 4.48 -13.73
C ASN A 91 5.43 3.27 -13.16
N PHE A 92 5.21 2.88 -11.90
CA PHE A 92 5.89 1.72 -11.28
C PHE A 92 5.39 0.36 -11.79
N GLY A 93 4.29 0.34 -12.56
CA GLY A 93 3.76 -0.86 -13.20
C GLY A 93 3.59 -0.72 -14.72
N GLN A 94 4.15 0.33 -15.32
CA GLN A 94 4.11 0.49 -16.77
C GLN A 94 5.01 -0.55 -17.42
N THR A 95 4.41 -1.44 -18.21
CA THR A 95 5.15 -2.32 -19.11
C THR A 95 5.92 -1.45 -20.11
N VAL A 96 7.20 -1.75 -20.31
CA VAL A 96 8.02 -1.09 -21.33
C VAL A 96 7.34 -1.26 -22.70
N ASP A 97 7.30 -0.19 -23.49
CA ASP A 97 6.73 -0.24 -24.83
C ASP A 97 7.45 -1.32 -25.67
N VAL A 98 6.70 -2.00 -26.53
CA VAL A 98 7.24 -3.11 -27.34
C VAL A 98 8.38 -2.64 -28.25
N SER A 99 8.28 -1.40 -28.75
CA SER A 99 9.27 -0.79 -29.64
C SER A 99 10.57 -0.48 -28.90
N VAL A 100 10.45 0.02 -27.66
CA VAL A 100 11.60 0.28 -26.77
C VAL A 100 12.25 -1.04 -26.34
N SER A 101 11.43 -2.04 -25.98
CA SER A 101 11.90 -3.38 -25.62
C SER A 101 12.63 -4.08 -26.77
N ARG A 102 12.19 -3.86 -28.00
CA ARG A 102 12.90 -4.32 -29.20
C ARG A 102 14.22 -3.59 -29.37
N ARG A 103 14.23 -2.26 -29.23
CA ARG A 103 15.46 -1.47 -29.37
C ARG A 103 16.51 -1.83 -28.33
N ILE A 104 16.11 -2.09 -27.08
CA ILE A 104 17.03 -2.60 -26.03
C ILE A 104 17.71 -3.88 -26.48
N ARG A 105 16.95 -4.85 -27.01
CA ARG A 105 17.52 -6.12 -27.50
C ARG A 105 18.49 -5.90 -28.67
N ASP A 106 18.18 -4.97 -29.56
CA ASP A 106 19.07 -4.63 -30.68
C ASP A 106 20.36 -3.97 -30.19
N LEU A 107 20.29 -3.03 -29.24
CA LEU A 107 21.45 -2.38 -28.63
C LEU A 107 22.35 -3.36 -27.87
N VAL A 108 21.76 -4.36 -27.19
CA VAL A 108 22.52 -5.44 -26.56
C VAL A 108 23.24 -6.31 -27.60
N ARG A 109 22.61 -6.59 -28.75
CA ARG A 109 23.24 -7.30 -29.87
C ARG A 109 24.35 -6.48 -30.53
N GLU A 110 24.22 -5.16 -30.55
CA GLU A 110 25.25 -4.21 -30.98
C GLU A 110 26.44 -4.14 -29.99
N GLY A 111 26.39 -4.85 -28.86
CA GLY A 111 27.46 -4.93 -27.87
C GLY A 111 27.41 -3.86 -26.79
N ILE A 112 26.32 -3.09 -26.71
CA ILE A 112 26.19 -2.01 -25.74
C ILE A 112 25.72 -2.59 -24.42
N THR A 113 26.61 -2.57 -23.43
CA THR A 113 26.38 -3.09 -22.08
C THR A 113 26.38 -2.01 -21.01
N SER A 114 26.81 -0.80 -21.37
CA SER A 114 26.85 0.36 -20.48
C SER A 114 25.46 0.96 -20.30
N VAL A 115 24.96 0.98 -19.06
CA VAL A 115 23.64 1.55 -18.73
C VAL A 115 23.52 3.03 -19.10
N PRO A 116 24.52 3.90 -18.85
CA PRO A 116 24.48 5.30 -19.32
C PRO A 116 24.35 5.42 -20.84
N GLU A 117 25.09 4.60 -21.58
CA GLU A 117 25.05 4.62 -23.05
C GLU A 117 23.73 4.08 -23.60
N MET A 118 23.21 3.02 -23.00
CA MET A 118 21.88 2.47 -23.29
C MET A 118 20.80 3.55 -23.11
N ARG A 119 20.80 4.25 -21.98
CA ARG A 119 19.83 5.32 -21.69
C ARG A 119 19.87 6.43 -22.72
N GLU A 120 21.06 6.89 -23.08
CA GLU A 120 21.26 7.95 -24.06
C GLU A 120 20.72 7.55 -25.43
N ARG A 121 21.05 6.34 -25.90
CA ARG A 121 20.59 5.84 -27.20
C ARG A 121 19.09 5.56 -27.23
N LEU A 122 18.51 5.10 -26.12
CA LEU A 122 17.06 4.95 -26.01
C LEU A 122 16.35 6.30 -26.00
N ARG A 123 16.93 7.33 -25.36
CA ARG A 123 16.37 8.68 -25.39
C ARG A 123 16.27 9.20 -26.81
N HIS A 124 17.36 9.14 -27.57
CA HIS A 124 17.37 9.50 -28.99
C HIS A 124 16.37 8.68 -29.79
N TYR A 125 16.28 7.38 -29.57
CA TYR A 125 15.29 6.55 -30.27
C TYR A 125 13.84 6.97 -29.96
N VAL A 126 13.53 7.32 -28.72
CA VAL A 126 12.19 7.78 -28.35
C VAL A 126 11.89 9.13 -28.99
N GLU A 127 12.79 10.09 -28.91
CA GLU A 127 12.58 11.46 -29.38
C GLU A 127 12.63 11.57 -30.91
N ASP A 128 13.65 10.98 -31.52
CA ASP A 128 13.97 11.16 -32.94
C ASP A 128 13.27 10.13 -33.84
N VAL A 129 12.81 9.00 -33.29
CA VAL A 129 12.17 7.93 -34.07
C VAL A 129 10.71 7.71 -33.66
N LEU A 130 10.43 7.42 -32.38
CA LEU A 130 9.07 7.09 -31.94
C LEU A 130 8.14 8.31 -31.91
N PHE A 131 8.68 9.48 -31.54
CA PHE A 131 7.93 10.73 -31.43
C PHE A 131 8.40 11.80 -32.42
N ALA A 132 9.00 11.39 -33.55
CA ALA A 132 9.41 12.29 -34.61
C ALA A 132 8.26 13.22 -35.03
N GLY A 133 8.47 14.54 -34.92
CA GLY A 133 7.47 15.56 -35.25
C GLY A 133 6.31 15.69 -34.27
N LYS A 134 6.38 15.06 -33.10
CA LYS A 134 5.42 15.16 -31.99
C LYS A 134 6.14 15.62 -30.71
N PRO A 135 5.42 16.20 -29.73
CA PRO A 135 6.03 16.45 -28.42
C PRO A 135 6.47 15.11 -27.81
N PRO A 136 7.71 15.03 -27.30
CA PRO A 136 8.23 13.80 -26.71
C PRO A 136 7.45 13.45 -25.44
N PRO A 137 7.41 12.16 -25.06
CA PRO A 137 6.78 11.73 -23.83
C PRO A 137 7.52 12.31 -22.62
N ASP A 138 6.81 12.45 -21.50
CA ASP A 138 7.41 12.91 -20.25
C ASP A 138 8.62 12.02 -19.87
N PRO A 139 9.79 12.58 -19.52
CA PRO A 139 10.96 11.81 -19.09
C PRO A 139 10.71 10.86 -17.90
N SER A 140 9.67 11.10 -17.11
CA SER A 140 9.24 10.23 -16.02
C SER A 140 8.43 9.01 -16.47
N CYS A 141 8.03 8.94 -17.75
CA CYS A 141 7.25 7.84 -18.34
C CYS A 141 8.12 6.60 -18.54
N ARG A 142 7.96 5.60 -17.67
CA ARG A 142 8.77 4.37 -17.67
C ARG A 142 8.51 3.45 -18.86
N ALA A 143 7.37 3.61 -19.54
CA ALA A 143 7.09 2.89 -20.78
C ALA A 143 8.11 3.23 -21.89
N PHE A 144 8.61 4.47 -21.92
CA PHE A 144 9.56 4.95 -22.94
C PHE A 144 10.98 5.18 -22.40
N TYR A 145 11.10 5.59 -21.13
CA TYR A 145 12.39 5.84 -20.47
C TYR A 145 12.58 4.89 -19.26
N PRO A 146 12.93 3.60 -19.51
CA PRO A 146 13.14 2.63 -18.44
C PRO A 146 14.38 3.00 -17.60
N THR A 147 14.26 2.85 -16.28
CA THR A 147 15.29 3.31 -15.32
C THR A 147 16.04 2.18 -14.63
N GLU A 148 15.58 0.93 -14.74
CA GLU A 148 16.19 -0.30 -14.21
C GLU A 148 16.04 -1.44 -15.21
#